data_AF-A0AAX2CBI1-F1
#
_entry.id   AF-A0AAX2CBI1-F1
#
_cell.length_a   1.000
_cell.length_b   1.000
_cell.length_c   1.000
_cell.angle_alpha   90.00
_cell.angle_beta   90.00
_cell.angle_gamma   90.00
#
_symmetry.space_group_name_H-M   'P 1'
#
loop_
_entity.id
_entity.type
_entity.pdbx_description
1 polymer ?
#
loop_
_entity_poly.entity_id
_entity_poly.type
_entity_poly.pdbx_seq_one_letter_code
_entity_poly.pdbx_strand_id
1 'polypeptide(L)'
;MKQQILAVMERLLAKQDFQNLCENYDALKEEKVFKLGIDSIRVMKLVLEVTKEFNITIDFTTLDLKNFETIQKIEAYIEGSNNK
;
A
#
# COMPACT_ATOMS: atom_id res chain seq x y z
N MET A 1 -2.05 10.44 6.05
CA MET A 1 -1.86 9.00 5.79
C MET A 1 -2.98 8.40 4.95
N LYS A 2 -4.17 8.11 5.52
CA LYS A 2 -5.30 7.46 4.81
C LYS A 2 -5.58 8.00 3.40
N GLN A 3 -5.73 9.32 3.24
CA GLN A 3 -6.04 9.92 1.93
C GLN A 3 -4.96 9.67 0.86
N GLN A 4 -3.68 9.69 1.24
CA GLN A 4 -2.57 9.42 0.32
C GLN A 4 -2.47 7.93 -0.02
N ILE A 5 -2.76 7.05 0.94
CA ILE A 5 -2.87 5.61 0.66
C ILE A 5 -4.02 5.33 -0.29
N LEU A 6 -5.18 5.96 -0.09
CA LEU A 6 -6.30 5.82 -1.03
C LEU A 6 -5.92 6.31 -2.43
N ALA A 7 -5.17 7.40 -2.56
CA ALA A 7 -4.68 7.87 -3.86
C ALA A 7 -3.75 6.84 -4.54
N VAL A 8 -2.88 6.15 -3.78
CA VAL A 8 -2.07 5.04 -4.31
C VAL A 8 -2.97 3.88 -4.75
N MET A 9 -3.92 3.48 -3.92
CA MET A 9 -4.81 2.34 -4.19
C MET A 9 -5.71 2.59 -5.40
N GLU A 10 -6.19 3.82 -5.61
CA GLU A 10 -6.98 4.21 -6.78
C GLU A 10 -6.27 3.91 -8.10
N ARG A 11 -4.94 4.05 -8.15
CA ARG A 11 -4.11 3.80 -9.34
C ARG A 11 -3.86 2.31 -9.61
N LEU A 12 -4.13 1.45 -8.63
CA LEU A 12 -3.77 0.03 -8.64
C LEU A 12 -4.99 -0.90 -8.71
N LEU A 13 -6.10 -0.47 -8.12
CA LEU A 13 -7.31 -1.26 -7.97
C LEU A 13 -8.30 -1.03 -9.11
N ALA A 14 -9.15 -2.03 -9.35
CA ALA A 14 -10.33 -1.82 -10.17
C ALA A 14 -11.30 -0.87 -9.43
N LYS A 15 -12.14 -0.16 -10.20
CA LYS A 15 -13.09 0.81 -9.65
C LYS A 15 -13.94 0.25 -8.51
N GLN A 16 -14.44 -0.98 -8.66
CA GLN A 16 -15.27 -1.64 -7.65
C GLN A 16 -14.49 -1.94 -6.36
N ASP A 17 -13.28 -2.49 -6.48
CA ASP A 17 -12.42 -2.80 -5.33
C ASP A 17 -12.00 -1.53 -4.59
N PHE A 18 -11.69 -0.45 -5.33
CA PHE A 18 -11.37 0.84 -4.75
C PHE A 18 -12.56 1.46 -4.00
N GLN A 19 -13.76 1.40 -4.57
CA GLN A 19 -14.98 1.88 -3.90
C GLN A 19 -15.22 1.12 -2.59
N ASN A 20 -15.11 -0.21 -2.61
CA ASN A 20 -15.24 -1.03 -1.41
C ASN A 20 -14.19 -0.67 -0.35
N LEU A 21 -12.93 -0.42 -0.77
CA LEU A 21 -11.88 0.00 0.14
C LEU A 21 -12.17 1.38 0.78
N CYS A 22 -12.68 2.33 0.01
CA CYS A 22 -13.05 3.65 0.53
C CYS A 22 -14.13 3.56 1.61
N GLU A 23 -15.15 2.72 1.41
CA GLU A 23 -16.26 2.52 2.33
C GLU A 23 -15.85 1.74 3.59
N ASN A 24 -14.97 0.75 3.43
CA ASN A 24 -14.64 -0.23 4.49
C ASN A 24 -13.18 -0.18 4.95
N TYR A 25 -12.50 0.98 4.80
CA TYR A 25 -11.06 1.12 5.02
C TYR A 25 -10.55 0.51 6.33
N ASP A 26 -11.18 0.85 7.46
CA ASP A 26 -10.70 0.41 8.77
C ASP A 26 -10.88 -1.09 9.00
N ALA A 27 -11.87 -1.72 8.37
CA ALA A 27 -12.06 -3.16 8.41
C ALA A 27 -11.10 -3.89 7.45
N LEU A 28 -10.75 -3.26 6.32
CA LEU A 28 -9.93 -3.89 5.27
C LEU A 28 -8.43 -3.61 5.40
N LYS A 29 -8.00 -2.65 6.23
CA LYS A 29 -6.58 -2.28 6.31
C LYS A 29 -5.66 -3.40 6.82
N GLU A 30 -6.21 -4.37 7.55
CA GLU A 30 -5.49 -5.54 8.05
C GLU A 30 -5.56 -6.73 7.10
N GLU A 31 -6.43 -6.67 6.09
CA GLU A 31 -6.52 -7.72 5.07
C GLU A 31 -5.33 -7.66 4.13
N LYS A 32 -4.99 -8.83 3.59
CA LYS A 32 -3.93 -8.94 2.58
C LYS A 32 -4.32 -8.16 1.34
N VAL A 33 -3.39 -7.38 0.79
CA VAL A 33 -3.61 -6.58 -0.43
C VAL A 33 -4.07 -7.42 -1.63
N PHE A 34 -3.74 -8.71 -1.66
CA PHE A 34 -4.27 -9.69 -2.62
C PHE A 34 -5.79 -9.81 -2.60
N LYS A 35 -6.40 -9.79 -1.41
CA LYS A 35 -7.86 -9.82 -1.24
C LYS A 35 -8.51 -8.50 -1.63
N LEU A 36 -7.72 -7.42 -1.72
CA LEU A 36 -8.17 -6.10 -2.14
C LEU A 36 -8.06 -5.90 -3.67
N GLY A 37 -7.56 -6.89 -4.42
CA GLY A 37 -7.41 -6.81 -5.87
C GLY A 37 -5.98 -6.52 -6.36
N ILE A 38 -4.98 -6.50 -5.46
CA ILE A 38 -3.56 -6.38 -5.84
C ILE A 38 -2.95 -7.77 -6.03
N ASP A 39 -2.85 -8.23 -7.27
CA ASP A 39 -2.18 -9.50 -7.60
C ASP A 39 -0.65 -9.46 -7.40
N SER A 40 0.01 -10.62 -7.50
CA SER A 40 1.44 -10.79 -7.25
C SER A 40 2.34 -10.02 -8.20
N ILE A 41 1.88 -9.77 -9.42
CA ILE A 41 2.61 -8.99 -10.42
C ILE A 41 2.57 -7.50 -10.03
N ARG A 42 1.47 -7.06 -9.43
CA ARG A 42 1.24 -5.67 -9.03
C ARG A 42 1.85 -5.29 -7.67
N VAL A 43 2.31 -6.23 -6.85
CA VAL A 43 2.93 -5.92 -5.54
C VAL A 43 4.17 -5.03 -5.70
N MET A 44 5.03 -5.27 -6.70
CA MET A 44 6.17 -4.38 -6.92
C MET A 44 5.73 -2.97 -7.37
N LYS A 45 4.65 -2.89 -8.18
CA LYS A 45 4.08 -1.60 -8.55
C LYS A 45 3.52 -0.85 -7.32
N LEU A 46 2.90 -1.56 -6.38
CA LEU A 46 2.47 -1.00 -5.10
C LEU A 46 3.65 -0.39 -4.33
N VAL A 47 4.77 -1.12 -4.20
CA VAL A 47 5.99 -0.61 -3.55
C VAL A 47 6.47 0.68 -4.21
N LEU A 48 6.55 0.72 -5.55
CA LEU A 48 6.98 1.89 -6.30
C LEU A 48 6.03 3.08 -6.14
N GLU A 49 4.71 2.85 -6.18
CA GLU A 49 3.73 3.92 -6.01
C GLU A 49 3.74 4.48 -4.58
N VAL A 50 3.89 3.64 -3.54
CA VAL A 50 4.02 4.08 -2.15
C VAL A 50 5.30 4.90 -1.97
N THR A 51 6.45 4.38 -2.41
CA THR A 51 7.72 5.11 -2.25
C THR A 51 7.71 6.44 -2.97
N LYS A 52 7.13 6.51 -4.16
CA LYS A 52 6.95 7.76 -4.90
C LYS A 52 6.01 8.73 -4.18
N GLU A 53 4.83 8.28 -3.75
CA GLU A 53 3.83 9.13 -3.09
C GLU A 53 4.35 9.73 -1.77
N PHE A 54 5.16 8.98 -1.04
CA PHE A 54 5.67 9.37 0.28
C PHE A 54 7.14 9.81 0.27
N ASN A 55 7.76 9.93 -0.91
CA ASN A 55 9.17 10.29 -1.09
C ASN A 55 10.15 9.44 -0.25
N ILE A 56 9.89 8.13 -0.19
CA ILE A 56 10.73 7.16 0.55
C ILE A 56 11.80 6.61 -0.37
N THR A 57 13.05 6.61 0.08
CA THR A 57 14.15 5.93 -0.62
C THR A 57 14.18 4.46 -0.21
N ILE A 58 14.12 3.54 -1.18
CA ILE A 58 14.23 2.10 -0.96
C ILE A 58 15.55 1.56 -1.50
N ASP A 59 16.21 0.73 -0.69
CA ASP A 59 17.22 -0.21 -1.16
C ASP A 59 16.53 -1.52 -1.55
N PHE A 60 16.48 -1.78 -2.86
CA PHE A 60 15.84 -2.99 -3.40
C PHE A 60 16.58 -4.28 -3.05
N THR A 61 17.84 -4.22 -2.62
CA THR A 61 18.61 -5.41 -2.22
C THR A 61 18.19 -5.95 -0.85
N THR A 62 17.60 -5.11 -0.02
CA THR A 62 17.15 -5.43 1.34
C THR A 62 15.64 -5.30 1.54
N LEU A 63 14.89 -5.08 0.45
CA LEU A 63 13.45 -4.92 0.47
C LEU A 63 12.72 -6.17 0.98
N ASP A 64 12.04 -6.06 2.12
CA ASP A 64 11.09 -7.07 2.60
C ASP A 64 9.65 -6.71 2.16
N LEU A 65 9.12 -7.47 1.21
CA LEU A 65 7.75 -7.29 0.70
C LEU A 65 6.68 -7.57 1.76
N LYS A 66 7.01 -8.22 2.89
CA LYS A 66 6.05 -8.39 4.00
C LYS A 66 5.61 -7.06 4.59
N ASN A 67 6.41 -6.00 4.47
CA ASN A 67 6.04 -4.65 4.88
C ASN A 67 4.91 -4.05 4.02
N PHE A 68 4.63 -4.66 2.86
CA PHE A 68 3.60 -4.22 1.92
C PHE A 68 2.45 -5.24 1.79
N GLU A 69 2.35 -6.19 2.73
CA GLU A 69 1.34 -7.26 2.69
C GLU A 69 -0.08 -6.76 3.01
N THR A 70 -0.20 -5.73 3.86
CA THR A 70 -1.47 -5.12 4.28
C THR A 70 -1.31 -3.61 4.33
N ILE A 71 -2.41 -2.86 4.25
CA ILE A 71 -2.38 -1.39 4.34
C ILE A 71 -1.79 -0.95 5.68
N GLN A 72 -2.14 -1.60 6.78
CA GLN A 72 -1.61 -1.29 8.11
C GLN A 72 -0.08 -1.43 8.17
N LYS A 73 0.50 -2.45 7.52
CA LYS A 73 1.96 -2.59 7.46
C LYS A 73 2.61 -1.53 6.58
N ILE A 74 1.93 -1.12 5.50
CA ILE A 74 2.38 -0.01 4.65
C ILE A 74 2.40 1.29 5.46
N GLU A 75 1.35 1.58 6.22
CA GLU A 75 1.28 2.73 7.13
C GLU A 75 2.47 2.71 8.11
N ALA A 76 2.68 1.58 8.80
CA ALA A 76 3.80 1.42 9.74
C ALA A 76 5.17 1.58 9.08
N TYR A 77 5.34 1.08 7.85
CA TYR A 77 6.57 1.24 7.07
C TYR A 77 6.85 2.71 6.72
N ILE A 78 5.82 3.45 6.29
CA ILE A 78 5.93 4.88 5.97
C ILE A 78 6.30 5.67 7.24
N GLU A 79 5.62 5.41 8.36
CA GLU A 79 5.90 6.07 9.64
C GLU A 79 7.33 5.80 10.12
N GLY A 80 7.82 4.57 10.02
CA GLY A 80 9.20 4.22 10.35
C GLY A 80 10.24 4.85 9.42
N SER A 81 9.84 5.19 8.18
CA SER A 81 10.73 5.81 7.19
C SER A 81 10.82 7.33 7.34
N ASN A 82 9.75 8.00 7.75
CA ASN A 82 9.72 9.46 7.98
C ASN A 82 10.40 9.91 9.28
N ASN A 83 10.69 8.97 10.19
CA ASN A 83 11.36 9.23 11.47
C ASN A 83 12.89 9.06 11.39
N LYS A 84 13.45 8.92 10.19
CA LYS A 84 14.90 8.82 9.92
C LYS A 84 15.37 10.01 9.12
#